data_AF-A0A496R8T3-F1
#
_entry.id   AF-A0A496R8T3-F1
#
_cell.length_a   1.000
_cell.length_b   1.000
_cell.length_c   1.000
_cell.angle_alpha   90.00
_cell.angle_beta   90.00
_cell.angle_gamma   90.00
#
_symmetry.space_group_name_H-M   'P 1'
#
loop_
_entity.id
_entity.type
_entity.pdbx_description
1 polymer ?
#
loop_
_entity_poly.entity_id
_entity_poly.type
_entity_poly.pdbx_seq_one_letter_code
_entity_poly.pdbx_strand_id
1 'polypeptide(L)'
;MKRLYTFVLLVLLTGASLSAKTIFIYTVSEGTEETLKTSVPYMEDGIFKTLFDAGHIAFNDSSIKPVAKRGLENYKEPEDFLTAKAGGASLLIEIHIHYRVEDEKEIPDYAEYRLFNVISGNLLTGGISRIVSNGEQETEEEKLENMGKRMVLNILDFL
;
A
#
# COMPACT_ATOMS: atom_id res chain seq x y z
N MET A 1 -12.49 -12.37 -43.95
CA MET A 1 -12.06 -11.04 -43.45
C MET A 1 -13.02 -10.43 -42.41
N LYS A 2 -14.33 -10.26 -42.67
CA LYS A 2 -15.28 -9.66 -41.68
C LYS A 2 -15.28 -10.31 -40.28
N ARG A 3 -15.15 -11.65 -40.21
CA ARG A 3 -15.09 -12.40 -38.94
C ARG A 3 -13.82 -12.12 -38.11
N LEU A 4 -12.70 -11.83 -38.78
CA LEU A 4 -11.42 -11.52 -38.12
C LEU A 4 -11.48 -10.13 -37.46
N TYR A 5 -12.02 -9.13 -38.16
CA TYR A 5 -12.22 -7.79 -37.59
C TYR A 5 -13.16 -7.80 -36.39
N THR A 6 -14.22 -8.62 -36.43
CA THR A 6 -15.16 -8.74 -35.32
C THR A 6 -14.47 -9.36 -34.10
N PHE A 7 -13.63 -10.37 -34.30
CA PHE A 7 -12.87 -11.02 -33.24
C PHE A 7 -11.82 -10.08 -32.61
N VAL A 8 -11.06 -9.35 -33.44
CA VAL A 8 -10.08 -8.37 -32.97
C VAL A 8 -10.75 -7.23 -32.20
N LEU A 9 -11.91 -6.75 -32.67
CA LEU A 9 -12.68 -5.71 -31.98
C LEU A 9 -13.20 -6.21 -30.61
N LEU A 10 -13.68 -7.45 -30.53
CA LEU A 10 -14.11 -8.07 -29.28
C LEU A 10 -12.95 -8.19 -28.27
N VAL A 11 -11.77 -8.61 -28.72
CA VAL A 11 -10.57 -8.73 -27.88
C VAL A 11 -10.11 -7.35 -27.37
N LEU A 12 -10.13 -6.32 -28.23
CA LEU A 12 -9.78 -4.96 -27.84
C LEU A 12 -10.79 -4.34 -26.85
N LEU A 13 -12.09 -4.63 -27.02
CA LEU A 13 -13.14 -4.18 -26.08
C LEU A 13 -13.02 -4.84 -24.71
N THR A 14 -12.66 -6.13 -24.65
CA THR A 14 -12.41 -6.81 -23.37
C THR A 14 -11.13 -6.31 -22.69
N GLY A 15 -10.09 -5.97 -23.46
CA GLY A 15 -8.84 -5.43 -22.92
C GLY A 15 -8.99 -4.00 -22.37
N ALA A 16 -9.87 -3.19 -22.94
CA ALA A 16 -10.13 -1.83 -22.50
C ALA A 16 -10.93 -1.73 -21.19
N SER A 17 -11.40 -2.87 -20.64
CA SER A 17 -12.21 -2.90 -19.42
C SER A 17 -11.39 -3.13 -18.12
N LEU A 18 -10.09 -3.42 -18.23
CA LEU A 18 -9.20 -3.50 -17.06
C LEU A 18 -8.65 -2.11 -16.73
N SER A 19 -9.31 -1.43 -15.79
CA SER A 19 -8.82 -0.17 -15.21
C SER A 19 -7.69 -0.46 -14.21
N ALA A 20 -6.54 -0.92 -14.71
CA ALA A 20 -5.34 -1.03 -13.88
C ALA A 20 -4.93 0.37 -13.40
N LYS A 21 -4.80 0.51 -12.07
CA LYS A 21 -4.32 1.75 -11.44
C LYS A 21 -2.87 1.60 -11.06
N THR A 22 -2.11 2.68 -11.20
CA THR A 22 -0.75 2.79 -10.68
C THR A 22 -0.82 3.37 -9.26
N ILE A 23 -0.22 2.67 -8.30
CA ILE A 23 -0.34 2.95 -6.87
C ILE A 23 1.05 3.10 -6.27
N PHE A 24 1.29 4.23 -5.60
CA PHE A 24 2.51 4.43 -4.80
C PHE A 24 2.24 4.03 -3.35
N ILE A 25 3.11 3.22 -2.77
CA ILE A 25 3.06 2.83 -1.36
C ILE A 25 4.13 3.62 -0.60
N TYR A 26 3.70 4.32 0.45
CA TYR A 26 4.57 5.12 1.29
C TYR A 26 4.46 4.64 2.74
N THR A 27 5.52 3.99 3.23
CA THR A 27 5.57 3.40 4.56
C THR A 27 6.35 4.30 5.52
N VAL A 28 5.70 4.67 6.61
CA VAL A 28 6.25 5.45 7.71
C VAL A 28 6.25 4.58 8.96
N SER A 29 7.35 4.61 9.70
CA SER A 29 7.47 3.86 10.93
C SER A 29 8.46 4.53 11.89
N GLU A 30 8.17 4.43 13.18
CA GLU A 30 9.03 4.90 14.27
C GLU A 30 9.88 3.76 14.86
N GLY A 31 9.80 2.55 14.29
CA GLY A 31 10.57 1.39 14.74
C GLY A 31 12.08 1.56 14.52
N THR A 32 12.84 0.82 15.31
CA THR A 32 14.29 0.65 15.18
C THR A 32 14.67 0.07 13.81
N GLU A 33 15.86 0.42 13.30
CA GLU A 33 16.33 -0.01 11.97
C GLU A 33 16.29 -1.54 11.77
N GLU A 34 16.57 -2.32 12.82
CA GLU A 34 16.50 -3.78 12.81
C GLU A 34 15.05 -4.29 12.65
N THR A 35 14.12 -3.71 13.42
CA THR A 35 12.69 -4.05 13.34
C THR A 35 12.10 -3.66 11.99
N LEU A 36 12.54 -2.54 11.43
CA LEU A 36 12.13 -2.10 10.10
C LEU A 36 12.56 -3.08 9.00
N LYS A 37 13.82 -3.52 9.04
CA LYS A 37 14.38 -4.47 8.05
C LYS A 37 13.72 -5.84 8.09
N THR A 38 13.19 -6.23 9.24
CA THR A 38 12.59 -7.56 9.44
C THR A 38 11.08 -7.53 9.22
N SER A 39 10.35 -6.55 9.74
CA SER A 39 8.88 -6.60 9.77
C SER A 39 8.21 -5.98 8.54
N VAL A 40 8.76 -4.88 8.01
CA VAL A 40 8.12 -4.12 6.92
C VAL A 40 8.04 -4.92 5.61
N PRO A 41 9.09 -5.65 5.18
CA PRO A 41 9.04 -6.40 3.92
C PRO A 41 7.88 -7.39 3.84
N TYR A 42 7.60 -8.15 4.91
CA TYR A 42 6.49 -9.12 4.92
C TYR A 42 5.12 -8.44 4.79
N MET A 43 4.93 -7.30 5.47
CA MET A 43 3.71 -6.52 5.34
C MET A 43 3.55 -5.96 3.92
N GLU A 44 4.62 -5.39 3.36
CA GLU A 44 4.62 -4.87 1.99
C GLU A 44 4.37 -5.96 0.96
N ASP A 45 4.96 -7.15 1.11
CA ASP A 45 4.72 -8.30 0.24
C ASP A 45 3.22 -8.66 0.17
N GLY A 46 2.53 -8.65 1.32
CA GLY A 46 1.08 -8.85 1.38
C GLY A 46 0.29 -7.80 0.61
N ILE A 47 0.74 -6.54 0.66
CA ILE A 47 0.14 -5.42 -0.08
C ILE A 47 0.39 -5.58 -1.58
N PHE A 48 1.64 -5.74 -1.98
CA PHE A 48 2.06 -5.88 -3.38
C PHE A 48 1.36 -7.05 -4.06
N LYS A 49 1.34 -8.21 -3.40
CA LYS A 49 0.66 -9.41 -3.91
C LYS A 49 -0.83 -9.18 -4.11
N THR A 50 -1.51 -8.60 -3.12
CA THR A 50 -2.96 -8.35 -3.22
C THR A 50 -3.30 -7.33 -4.31
N LEU A 51 -2.50 -6.28 -4.44
CA LEU A 51 -2.67 -5.27 -5.50
C LEU A 51 -2.43 -5.87 -6.89
N PHE A 52 -1.39 -6.71 -7.03
CA PHE A 52 -1.08 -7.41 -8.27
C PHE A 52 -2.19 -8.39 -8.65
N ASP A 53 -2.68 -9.19 -7.68
CA ASP A 53 -3.79 -10.13 -7.88
C ASP A 53 -5.09 -9.40 -8.28
N ALA A 54 -5.28 -8.17 -7.81
CA ALA A 54 -6.38 -7.29 -8.22
C ALA A 54 -6.15 -6.56 -9.57
N GLY A 55 -4.99 -6.75 -10.21
CA GLY A 55 -4.66 -6.18 -11.53
C GLY A 55 -4.10 -4.75 -11.49
N HIS A 56 -3.62 -4.29 -10.32
CA HIS A 56 -2.99 -2.98 -10.17
C HIS A 56 -1.46 -3.08 -10.20
N ILE A 57 -0.82 -1.97 -10.60
CA ILE A 57 0.63 -1.85 -10.58
C ILE A 57 0.99 -1.03 -9.35
N ALA A 58 1.77 -1.63 -8.46
CA ALA A 58 2.24 -0.97 -7.23
C ALA A 58 3.76 -0.80 -7.26
N PHE A 59 4.23 0.28 -6.64
CA PHE A 59 5.66 0.52 -6.40
C PHE A 59 5.84 1.31 -5.10
N ASN A 60 7.01 1.20 -4.48
CA ASN A 60 7.41 2.00 -3.32
C ASN A 60 8.79 2.64 -3.57
N ASP A 61 9.11 3.64 -2.76
CA ASP A 61 10.49 4.05 -2.54
C ASP A 61 11.01 3.11 -1.46
N SER A 62 11.97 2.24 -1.78
CA SER A 62 12.48 1.20 -0.87
C SER A 62 13.14 1.75 0.41
N SER A 63 13.13 3.07 0.59
CA SER A 63 13.49 3.74 1.82
C SER A 63 12.30 3.87 2.77
N ILE A 64 12.38 3.21 3.93
CA ILE A 64 11.48 3.48 5.06
C ILE A 64 11.88 4.84 5.63
N LYS A 65 10.95 5.79 5.66
CA LYS A 65 11.23 7.16 6.09
C LYS A 65 10.73 7.39 7.52
N PRO A 66 11.47 8.14 8.35
CA PRO A 66 10.96 8.58 9.64
C PRO A 66 9.75 9.51 9.44
N VAL A 67 8.87 9.59 10.44
CA VAL A 67 7.68 10.43 10.41
C VAL A 67 8.05 11.88 10.05
N ALA A 68 7.67 12.30 8.84
CA ALA A 68 7.88 13.69 8.42
C ALA A 68 6.96 14.60 9.23
N LYS A 69 7.52 15.65 9.85
CA LYS A 69 6.73 16.70 10.50
C LYS A 69 5.97 17.49 9.44
N ARG A 70 4.70 17.13 9.19
CA ARG A 70 3.77 17.94 8.38
C ARG A 70 3.45 19.23 9.16
N GLY A 71 4.22 20.29 8.91
CA GLY A 71 4.06 21.61 9.52
C GLY A 71 3.59 22.67 8.52
N LEU A 72 2.82 23.65 9.01
CA LEU A 72 2.29 24.81 8.27
C LEU A 72 3.36 25.70 7.58
N GLU A 73 4.65 25.47 7.83
CA GLU A 73 5.75 26.25 7.26
C GLU A 73 6.19 25.76 5.87
N ASN A 74 5.73 24.58 5.43
CA ASN A 74 6.00 24.07 4.10
C ASN A 74 4.78 24.27 3.19
N TYR A 75 4.69 25.42 2.51
CA TYR A 75 3.79 25.62 1.35
C TYR A 75 4.07 24.66 0.17
N LYS A 76 5.00 23.72 0.34
CA LYS A 76 5.37 22.72 -0.65
C LYS A 76 4.56 21.46 -0.40
N GLU A 77 4.10 20.87 -1.49
CA GLU A 77 3.47 19.56 -1.49
C GLU A 77 4.36 18.54 -0.75
N PRO A 78 3.77 17.67 0.10
CA PRO A 78 4.51 16.62 0.79
C PRO A 78 5.35 15.73 -0.15
N GLU A 79 6.50 15.25 0.33
CA GLU A 79 7.48 14.48 -0.47
C GLU A 79 6.90 13.17 -1.02
N ASP A 80 6.05 12.49 -0.25
CA ASP A 80 5.29 11.31 -0.64
C ASP A 80 4.41 11.58 -1.88
N PHE A 81 3.71 12.70 -1.93
CA PHE A 81 2.93 13.10 -3.10
C PHE A 81 3.80 13.46 -4.30
N LEU A 82 4.92 14.15 -4.08
CA LEU A 82 5.86 14.48 -5.16
C LEU A 82 6.46 13.22 -5.79
N THR A 83 6.87 12.25 -4.97
CA THR A 83 7.40 10.97 -5.43
C THR A 83 6.33 10.15 -6.14
N ALA A 84 5.11 10.11 -5.61
CA ALA A 84 3.98 9.46 -6.27
C ALA A 84 3.74 10.04 -7.67
N LYS A 85 3.72 11.37 -7.81
CA LYS A 85 3.54 12.06 -9.10
C LYS A 85 4.69 11.79 -10.05
N ALA A 86 5.94 11.85 -9.57
CA ALA A 86 7.12 11.59 -10.39
C ALA A 86 7.15 10.14 -10.91
N GLY A 87 6.68 9.18 -10.11
CA GLY A 87 6.50 7.78 -10.52
C GLY A 87 5.24 7.50 -11.33
N GLY A 88 4.39 8.50 -11.61
CA GLY A 88 3.17 8.33 -12.39
C GLY A 88 2.04 7.60 -11.66
N ALA A 89 2.04 7.59 -10.33
CA ALA A 89 0.97 7.01 -9.54
C ALA A 89 -0.30 7.87 -9.60
N SER A 90 -1.43 7.18 -9.76
CA SER A 90 -2.77 7.78 -9.67
C SER A 90 -3.28 7.84 -8.22
N LEU A 91 -2.80 6.91 -7.39
CA LEU A 91 -3.19 6.73 -6.00
C LEU A 91 -1.95 6.59 -5.11
N LEU A 92 -2.08 7.03 -3.86
CA LEU A 92 -1.06 6.92 -2.82
C LEU A 92 -1.65 6.20 -1.62
N ILE A 93 -1.02 5.12 -1.19
CA ILE A 93 -1.31 4.44 0.08
C ILE A 93 -0.23 4.87 1.07
N GLU A 94 -0.61 5.69 2.04
CA GLU A 94 0.24 6.05 3.17
C GLU A 94 -0.02 5.08 4.33
N ILE A 95 1.04 4.47 4.86
CA ILE A 95 0.97 3.44 5.92
C ILE A 95 1.81 3.91 7.11
N HIS A 96 1.21 3.92 8.29
CA HIS A 96 1.88 4.25 9.55
C HIS A 96 1.88 3.01 10.43
N ILE A 97 3.05 2.42 10.66
CA ILE A 97 3.18 1.22 11.48
C ILE A 97 3.45 1.64 12.92
N HIS A 98 2.66 1.10 13.83
CA HIS A 98 2.79 1.31 15.26
C HIS A 98 3.28 0.04 15.95
N TYR A 99 4.22 0.21 16.86
CA TYR A 99 4.86 -0.87 17.59
C TYR A 99 4.50 -0.77 19.07
N ARG A 100 4.42 -1.92 19.71
CA ARG A 100 4.39 -2.04 21.17
C ARG A 100 5.73 -2.58 21.64
N VAL A 101 6.16 -2.16 22.83
CA VAL A 101 7.38 -2.67 23.45
C VAL A 101 7.02 -3.78 24.43
N GLU A 102 7.55 -4.98 24.21
CA GLU A 102 7.36 -6.16 25.04
C GLU A 102 8.72 -6.85 25.23
N ASP A 103 9.14 -7.06 26.48
CA ASP A 103 10.47 -7.63 26.82
C ASP A 103 11.66 -6.95 26.09
N GLU A 104 11.68 -5.61 26.06
CA GLU A 104 12.67 -4.79 25.36
C GLU A 104 12.70 -4.96 23.83
N LYS A 105 11.70 -5.63 23.25
CA LYS A 105 11.55 -5.80 21.80
C LYS A 105 10.38 -4.97 21.28
N GLU A 106 10.57 -4.36 20.12
CA GLU A 106 9.51 -3.71 19.38
C GLU A 106 8.77 -4.74 18.54
N ILE A 107 7.48 -4.90 18.82
CA ILE A 107 6.59 -5.81 18.11
C ILE A 107 5.56 -4.97 17.37
N PRO A 108 5.37 -5.15 16.05
CA PRO A 108 4.30 -4.48 15.33
C PRO A 108 2.94 -4.79 15.97
N ASP A 109 2.14 -3.77 16.29
CA ASP A 109 0.83 -3.93 16.93
C ASP A 109 -0.30 -3.74 15.91
N TYR A 110 -0.26 -2.60 15.22
CA TYR A 110 -1.19 -2.26 14.16
C TYR A 110 -0.55 -1.31 13.16
N ALA A 111 -1.21 -1.15 12.02
CA ALA A 111 -0.86 -0.13 11.05
C ALA A 111 -2.09 0.66 10.62
N GLU A 112 -1.96 1.98 10.64
CA GLU A 112 -2.93 2.88 10.04
C GLU A 112 -2.64 3.00 8.55
N TYR A 113 -3.68 3.03 7.72
CA TYR A 113 -3.53 3.25 6.29
C TYR A 113 -4.46 4.36 5.82
N ARG A 114 -4.01 5.11 4.81
CA ARG A 114 -4.76 6.19 4.16
C ARG A 114 -4.56 6.12 2.66
N LEU A 115 -5.65 6.06 1.92
CA LEU A 115 -5.65 6.08 0.46
C LEU A 115 -5.97 7.49 -0.02
N PHE A 116 -5.07 8.06 -0.82
CA PHE A 116 -5.22 9.38 -1.41
C PHE A 116 -5.31 9.31 -2.93
N ASN A 117 -6.06 10.23 -3.51
CA ASN A 117 -5.94 10.58 -4.92
C ASN A 117 -4.75 11.52 -5.10
N VAL A 118 -3.74 11.11 -5.86
CA VAL A 118 -2.46 11.82 -5.98
C VAL A 118 -2.61 13.19 -6.66
N ILE A 119 -3.53 13.31 -7.63
CA ILE A 119 -3.72 14.55 -8.40
C ILE A 119 -4.41 15.62 -7.53
N SER A 120 -5.49 15.23 -6.84
CA SER A 120 -6.32 16.17 -6.07
C SER A 120 -5.85 16.36 -4.63
N GLY A 121 -5.02 15.45 -4.09
CA GLY A 121 -4.65 15.47 -2.67
C GLY A 121 -5.74 14.94 -1.73
N ASN A 122 -6.91 14.57 -2.26
CA ASN A 122 -8.04 14.18 -1.44
C ASN A 122 -7.83 12.78 -0.83
N LEU A 123 -8.11 12.67 0.46
CA LEU A 123 -8.26 11.39 1.14
C LEU A 123 -9.53 10.71 0.60
N LEU A 124 -9.39 9.48 0.10
CA LEU A 124 -10.48 8.65 -0.38
C LEU A 124 -11.05 7.78 0.73
N THR A 125 -10.16 7.10 1.47
CA THR A 125 -10.52 6.24 2.59
C THR A 125 -9.30 6.01 3.50
N GLY A 126 -9.53 5.45 4.67
CA GLY A 126 -8.47 5.04 5.59
C GLY A 126 -9.01 4.19 6.73
N GLY A 127 -8.10 3.59 7.48
CA GLY A 127 -8.48 2.73 8.59
C GLY A 127 -7.28 2.18 9.32
N ILE A 128 -7.53 1.16 10.13
CA ILE A 128 -6.52 0.49 10.96
C ILE A 128 -6.58 -1.01 10.65
N SER A 129 -5.43 -1.60 10.34
CA SER A 129 -5.26 -3.05 10.25
C SER A 129 -4.44 -3.51 11.45
N ARG A 130 -5.01 -4.42 12.25
CA ARG A 130 -4.33 -5.00 13.40
C ARG A 130 -3.76 -6.36 13.05
N ILE A 131 -2.76 -6.80 13.81
CA ILE A 131 -2.40 -8.20 13.82
C ILE A 131 -3.55 -9.00 14.47
N VAL A 132 -4.06 -9.97 13.73
CA VAL A 132 -5.08 -10.92 14.19
C VAL A 132 -4.48 -12.30 13.99
N SER A 133 -4.41 -13.07 15.07
CA SER A 133 -4.02 -14.49 15.00
C SER A 133 -5.21 -15.31 14.54
N ASN A 134 -5.06 -16.03 13.42
CA ASN A 134 -6.09 -16.95 12.93
C ASN A 134 -5.88 -18.39 13.42
N GLY A 135 -4.94 -18.63 14.33
CA GLY A 135 -4.63 -19.93 14.90
C GLY A 135 -3.24 -19.98 15.56
N GLU A 136 -2.97 -21.05 16.31
CA GLU A 136 -1.72 -21.25 17.06
C GLU A 136 -0.48 -21.51 16.17
N GLN A 137 -0.66 -21.66 14.85
CA GLN A 137 0.42 -22.04 13.92
C GLN A 137 0.87 -20.94 12.96
N GLU A 138 0.26 -19.75 12.96
CA GLU A 138 0.71 -18.66 12.08
C GLU A 138 2.06 -18.08 12.55
N THR A 139 3.01 -18.01 11.63
CA THR A 139 4.29 -17.34 11.87
C THR A 139 4.09 -15.82 11.97
N GLU A 140 5.05 -15.10 12.58
CA GLU A 140 5.00 -13.63 12.63
C GLU A 140 5.02 -13.01 11.22
N GLU A 141 5.74 -13.64 10.29
CA GLU A 141 5.81 -13.24 8.88
C GLU A 141 4.43 -13.33 8.21
N GLU A 142 3.72 -14.44 8.40
CA GLU A 142 2.36 -14.65 7.87
C GLU A 142 1.36 -13.66 8.47
N LYS A 143 1.48 -13.36 9.77
CA LYS A 143 0.63 -12.36 10.43
C LYS A 143 0.81 -10.97 9.82
N LEU A 144 2.05 -10.59 9.53
CA LEU A 144 2.39 -9.30 8.91
C LEU A 144 1.93 -9.24 7.45
N GLU A 145 2.16 -10.31 6.68
CA GLU A 145 1.65 -10.42 5.30
C GLU A 145 0.12 -10.30 5.29
N ASN A 146 -0.57 -11.02 6.18
CA ASN A 146 -2.03 -10.95 6.30
C ASN A 146 -2.52 -9.57 6.75
N MET A 147 -1.77 -8.86 7.60
CA MET A 147 -2.07 -7.48 7.96
C MET A 147 -2.04 -6.57 6.73
N GLY A 148 -1.02 -6.71 5.88
CA GLY A 148 -0.90 -5.99 4.61
C GLY A 148 -2.02 -6.31 3.63
N LYS A 149 -2.35 -7.60 3.44
CA LYS A 149 -3.49 -8.04 2.60
C LYS A 149 -4.80 -7.39 3.06
N ARG A 150 -5.09 -7.39 4.37
CA ARG A 150 -6.31 -6.79 4.92
C ARG A 150 -6.41 -5.29 4.64
N MET A 151 -5.30 -4.54 4.64
CA MET A 151 -5.34 -3.12 4.26
C MET A 151 -5.85 -2.96 2.84
N VAL A 152 -5.29 -3.73 1.90
CA VAL A 152 -5.67 -3.66 0.48
C VAL A 152 -7.12 -4.09 0.28
N LEU A 153 -7.55 -5.19 0.91
CA LEU A 153 -8.92 -5.68 0.81
C LEU A 153 -9.96 -4.62 1.23
N ASN A 154 -9.65 -3.80 2.23
CA ASN A 154 -10.54 -2.74 2.71
C ASN A 154 -10.60 -1.51 1.78
N ILE A 155 -9.68 -1.38 0.83
CA ILE A 155 -9.63 -0.26 -0.11
C ILE A 155 -9.92 -0.67 -1.56
N LEU A 156 -10.11 -1.96 -1.85
CA LEU A 156 -10.35 -2.48 -3.21
C LEU A 156 -11.53 -1.81 -3.91
N ASP A 157 -12.61 -1.49 -3.19
CA ASP A 157 -13.78 -0.81 -3.75
C ASP A 157 -13.48 0.60 -4.30
N PHE A 158 -12.31 1.16 -3.96
CA PHE A 158 -11.83 2.47 -4.41
C PHE A 158 -10.73 2.37 -5.50
N LEU A 159 -10.20 1.17 -5.73
CA LEU A 159 -9.18 0.88 -6.75
C LEU A 159 -9.83 0.59 -8.11
#